data_AF-A0A1F3YJN6-F1
#
_entry.id   AF-A0A1F3YJN6-F1
#
_cell.length_a   1.000
_cell.length_b   1.000
_cell.length_c   1.000
_cell.angle_alpha   90.00
_cell.angle_beta   90.00
_cell.angle_gamma   90.00
#
_symmetry.space_group_name_H-M   'P 1'
#
loop_
_entity.id
_entity.type
_entity.pdbx_description
1 polymer ?
#
loop_
_entity_poly.entity_id
_entity_poly.type
_entity_poly.pdbx_seq_one_letter_code
_entity_poly.pdbx_strand_id
1 'polypeptide(L)' 'MAMPLSHIEHFLVQTTDMARTRDWFVRALGVEFKQRQVDDQGLYQLFMFDPNGIKIELNYDSTEAQGLHAEVMASELRS' A
#
# COMPACT_ATOMS: atom_id res chain seq x y z
N MET A 1 23.88 -8.38 -25.89
CA MET A 1 24.19 -7.32 -24.92
C MET A 1 23.35 -7.59 -23.68
N ALA A 2 23.94 -7.53 -22.48
CA ALA A 2 23.17 -7.63 -21.24
C ALA A 2 22.31 -6.37 -21.09
N MET A 3 21.07 -6.51 -20.62
CA MET A 3 20.22 -5.37 -20.27
C MET A 3 20.52 -4.97 -18.82
N PRO A 4 21.17 -3.83 -18.56
CA PRO A 4 21.41 -3.38 -17.20
C PRO A 4 20.11 -2.97 -16.52
N LEU A 5 20.06 -3.12 -15.19
CA LEU A 5 19.00 -2.57 -14.37
C LEU A 5 18.94 -1.04 -14.56
N SER A 6 17.76 -0.51 -14.85
CA SER A 6 17.55 0.93 -15.09
C SER A 6 16.77 1.64 -14.00
N HIS A 7 15.89 0.93 -13.27
CA HIS A 7 14.95 1.55 -12.34
C HIS A 7 14.39 0.56 -11.32
N ILE A 8 14.09 1.04 -10.11
CA ILE A 8 13.27 0.34 -9.11
C ILE A 8 11.91 1.03 -9.09
N GLU A 9 10.85 0.30 -9.45
CA GLU A 9 9.50 0.87 -9.56
C GLU A 9 8.81 1.01 -8.20
N HIS A 10 8.94 0.01 -7.33
CA HIS A 10 8.31 0.04 -6.02
C HIS A 10 9.02 -0.84 -4.98
N PHE A 11 8.69 -0.59 -3.72
CA PHE A 11 8.97 -1.49 -2.61
C PHE A 11 7.67 -1.97 -1.99
N LEU A 12 7.60 -3.26 -1.71
CA LEU A 12 6.55 -3.87 -0.91
C LEU A 12 7.10 -4.17 0.47
N VAL A 13 6.40 -3.71 1.50
CA VAL A 13 6.76 -3.95 2.89
C VAL A 13 5.60 -4.68 3.58
N GLN A 14 5.88 -5.86 4.13
CA GLN A 14 4.93 -6.54 4.99
C GLN A 14 4.99 -5.92 6.38
N THR A 15 3.85 -5.48 6.88
CA THR A 15 3.73 -4.77 8.15
C THR A 15 2.60 -5.34 9.00
N THR A 16 2.52 -4.91 10.25
CA THR A 16 1.43 -5.21 11.20
C THR A 16 1.05 -3.93 11.93
N ASP A 17 -0.10 -3.94 12.59
CA ASP A 17 -0.68 -2.77 13.26
C ASP A 17 -0.90 -1.62 12.26
N MET A 18 -1.82 -1.88 11.32
CA MET A 18 -2.16 -0.93 10.26
C MET A 18 -2.58 0.43 10.81
N ALA A 19 -3.42 0.44 11.84
CA ALA A 19 -3.93 1.66 12.44
C ALA A 19 -2.78 2.52 12.98
N ARG A 20 -1.90 1.95 13.81
CA ARG A 20 -0.74 2.68 14.36
C ARG A 20 0.19 3.18 13.27
N THR A 21 0.48 2.33 12.27
CA THR A 21 1.42 2.65 11.21
C THR A 21 0.90 3.81 10.36
N ARG A 22 -0.31 3.70 9.83
CA ARG A 22 -0.99 4.77 9.08
C ARG A 22 -1.00 6.08 9.85
N ASP A 23 -1.47 6.02 11.09
CA ASP A 23 -1.60 7.18 11.98
C ASP A 23 -0.28 7.89 12.23
N TRP A 24 0.80 7.13 12.41
CA TRP A 24 2.13 7.69 12.57
C TRP A 24 2.59 8.39 11.30
N PHE A 25 2.47 7.74 10.13
CA PHE A 25 2.85 8.33 8.85
C PHE A 25 2.07 9.63 8.55
N VAL A 26 0.76 9.65 8.81
CA VAL A 26 -0.06 10.86 8.65
C VAL A 26 0.39 11.96 9.61
N ARG A 27 0.50 11.67 10.92
CA ARG A 27 0.80 12.70 11.93
C ARG A 27 2.23 13.21 11.88
N ALA A 28 3.20 12.33 11.64
CA ALA A 28 4.61 12.68 11.67
C ALA A 28 5.09 13.26 10.34
N LEU A 29 4.55 12.77 9.22
CA LEU A 29 5.08 13.07 7.88
C LEU A 29 4.05 13.68 6.93
N GLY A 30 2.77 13.76 7.30
CA GLY A 30 1.72 14.31 6.44
C GLY A 30 1.43 13.45 5.21
N VAL A 31 1.67 12.14 5.28
CA VAL A 31 1.48 11.23 4.14
C VAL A 31 0.00 11.05 3.82
N GLU A 32 -0.33 11.11 2.54
CA GLU A 32 -1.62 10.68 2.01
C GLU A 32 -1.51 9.26 1.43
N PHE A 33 -2.48 8.40 1.75
CA PHE A 33 -2.51 7.02 1.31
C PHE A 33 -3.64 6.77 0.33
N LYS A 34 -3.38 5.95 -0.71
CA LYS A 34 -4.44 5.24 -1.44
C LYS A 34 -4.64 3.87 -0.82
N GLN A 35 -5.88 3.39 -0.80
CA GLN A 35 -6.24 2.16 -0.11
C GLN A 35 -6.84 1.14 -1.08
N ARG A 36 -6.35 -0.11 -1.03
CA ARG A 36 -6.87 -1.22 -1.83
C ARG A 36 -7.14 -2.43 -0.96
N GLN A 37 -8.28 -3.08 -1.17
CA GLN A 37 -8.59 -4.37 -0.57
C GLN A 37 -8.60 -5.47 -1.62
N VAL A 38 -7.98 -6.61 -1.29
CA VAL A 38 -7.86 -7.79 -2.14
C VAL A 38 -8.64 -8.94 -1.50
N ASP A 39 -9.79 -9.27 -2.08
CA ASP A 39 -10.73 -10.24 -1.49
C ASP A 39 -10.19 -11.69 -1.50
N ASP A 40 -9.57 -12.12 -2.60
CA ASP A 40 -9.10 -13.51 -2.77
C ASP A 40 -7.92 -13.88 -1.84
N GLN A 41 -7.24 -12.89 -1.27
CA GLN A 41 -5.99 -13.08 -0.52
C GLN A 41 -6.07 -12.57 0.92
N GLY A 42 -7.22 -12.06 1.37
CA GLY A 42 -7.37 -11.52 2.72
C GLY A 42 -6.40 -10.39 3.01
N LEU A 43 -6.12 -9.53 2.03
CA LEU A 43 -5.07 -8.52 2.11
C LEU A 43 -5.66 -7.10 2.02
N TYR A 44 -5.17 -6.21 2.87
CA TYR A 44 -5.42 -4.77 2.78
C TYR A 44 -4.12 -4.02 2.56
N GLN A 45 -4.16 -3.00 1.70
CA GLN A 45 -2.95 -2.36 1.18
C GLN A 45 -3.06 -0.85 1.27
N LEU A 46 -2.00 -0.23 1.79
CA LEU A 46 -1.82 1.22 1.77
C LEU A 46 -0.70 1.56 0.79
N PHE A 47 -0.98 2.46 -0.15
CA PHE A 47 -0.01 2.96 -1.12
C PHE A 47 0.36 4.39 -0.81
N MET A 48 1.66 4.69 -0.82
CA MET A 48 2.19 6.04 -0.77
C MET A 48 3.32 6.20 -1.80
N PHE A 49 3.69 7.45 -2.05
CA PHE A 49 4.85 7.79 -2.87
C PHE A 49 5.85 8.57 -2.03
N ASP A 50 7.13 8.25 -2.20
CA ASP A 50 8.18 9.10 -1.68
C ASP A 50 8.30 10.39 -2.53
N PRO A 51 9.03 11.41 -2.06
CA PRO A 51 9.24 12.63 -2.83
C PRO A 51 9.96 12.45 -4.18
N ASN A 52 10.62 11.32 -4.40
CA ASN A 52 11.30 10.98 -5.65
C ASN A 52 10.39 10.21 -6.62
N GLY A 53 9.14 9.93 -6.24
CA GLY A 53 8.17 9.21 -7.06
C GLY A 53 8.25 7.70 -6.96
N ILE A 54 9.01 7.14 -6.01
CA ILE A 54 9.03 5.69 -5.75
C ILE A 54 7.77 5.30 -5.00
N LYS A 55 7.06 4.29 -5.52
CA LYS A 55 5.87 3.76 -4.89
C LYS A 55 6.25 2.84 -3.72
N ILE A 56 5.59 3.02 -2.58
CA ILE A 56 5.72 2.16 -1.41
C ILE A 56 4.35 1.56 -1.13
N GLU A 57 4.33 0.22 -1.06
CA GLU A 57 3.14 -0.60 -0.82
C GLU A 57 3.28 -1.27 0.55
N LEU A 58 2.39 -0.94 1.48
CA LEU A 58 2.32 -1.53 2.80
C LEU A 58 1.21 -2.58 2.83
N ASN A 59 1.57 -3.80 3.17
CA ASN A 59 0.67 -4.94 3.23
C ASN A 59 0.26 -5.26 4.67
N TYR A 60 -1.03 -5.50 4.85
CA TYR A 60 -1.67 -5.88 6.11
C TYR A 60 -2.68 -7.00 5.89
N ASP A 61 -2.93 -7.78 6.94
CA ASP A 61 -4.07 -8.68 6.94
C ASP A 61 -5.38 -7.87 6.87
N SER A 62 -6.34 -8.30 6.06
CA SER A 62 -7.60 -7.56 5.88
C SER A 62 -8.42 -7.43 7.16
N THR A 63 -8.20 -8.32 8.14
CA THR A 63 -8.82 -8.24 9.45
C THR A 63 -8.34 -7.03 10.26
N GLU A 64 -7.18 -6.46 9.94
CA GLU A 64 -6.69 -5.21 10.56
C GLU A 64 -7.42 -3.97 10.04
N ALA A 65 -8.15 -4.08 8.92
CA ALA A 65 -8.89 -2.99 8.29
C ALA A 65 -10.40 -3.02 8.55
N GLN A 66 -10.84 -3.72 9.60
CA GLN A 66 -12.25 -3.79 9.96
C GLN A 66 -12.87 -2.39 10.14
N GLY A 67 -13.93 -2.12 9.39
CA GLY A 67 -14.64 -0.83 9.41
C GLY A 67 -14.05 0.25 8.50
N LEU A 68 -12.97 -0.05 7.77
CA LEU A 68 -12.51 0.82 6.69
C LEU A 68 -13.07 0.34 5.35
N HIS A 69 -13.42 1.30 4.51
CA HIS A 69 -13.75 1.06 3.11
C HIS A 69 -12.53 1.43 2.27
N ALA A 70 -11.95 0.45 1.58
CA ALA A 70 -10.94 0.74 0.57
C ALA A 70 -11.57 1.60 -0.55
N GLU A 71 -10.77 2.48 -1.13
CA GLU A 71 -11.20 3.29 -2.28
C GLU A 71 -11.40 2.44 -3.52
N VAL A 72 -10.67 1.33 -3.61
CA VAL A 72 -10.70 0.41 -4.74
C VAL A 72 -10.68 -1.03 -4.25
N MET A 73 -11.59 -1.84 -4.76
CA MET A 73 -11.49 -3.29 -4.62
C MET A 73 -10.64 -3.84 -5.77
N ALA A 74 -9.72 -4.77 -5.48
CA ALA A 74 -8.86 -5.33 -6.54
C ALA A 74 -9.64 -6.05 -7.65
N SER A 75 -10.84 -6.56 -7.33
CA SER A 75 -11.78 -7.14 -8.30
C SER A 75 -12.27 -6.11 -9.35
N GLU A 76 -12.31 -4.82 -9.01
CA GLU A 76 -12.76 -3.72 -9.89
C GLU A 76 -11.67 -3.22 -10.84
N LEU A 77 -10.41 -3.60 -10.63
CA LEU A 77 -9.27 -3.19 -11.46
C LEU A 77 -9.04 -4.08 -12.69
N ARG A 78 -9.87 -5.11 -12.91
CA ARG A 78 -9.76 -6.00 -14.07
C ARG A 78 -10.54 -5.42 -15.26
N SER A 79 -9.86 -4.71 -16.15
CA SER A 79 -10.30 -4.40 -17.52
C SER A 79 -9.24 -4.80 -18.53
#